data_AF-A0A812PW55-F1
#
_entry.id   AF-A0A812PW55-F1
#
_cell.length_a   1.000
_cell.length_b   1.000
_cell.length_c   1.000
_cell.angle_alpha   90.00
_cell.angle_beta   90.00
_cell.angle_gamma   90.00
#
_symmetry.space_group_name_H-M   'P 1'
#
loop_
_entity.id
_entity.type
_entity.pdbx_description
1 polymer ?
#
loop_
_entity_poly.entity_id
_entity_poly.type
_entity_poly.pdbx_seq_one_letter_code
_entity_poly.pdbx_strand_id
1 'polypeptide(L)'
;MNSLRVCTLLTLSACLRSNAAKTSSHQSYKPTGYTQDPVCIRNNCVNPLVPALEEFGSNVLEDYEAKSWNCLEGHEQDGSARMLMRGNLSRHAGFCERAISSYSFAVPQDADGHERVIRAQMQRAVSSYVAHLRAIGRDFWEYQEPWKEDACIQAIWKVACYTHFPRCNEKDQAKYLRPCASACQGYLEACQVNCCDDGTKCVFTHHKKMSDGSSLVEKGYDHHTGPSPFCTG
;
A
#
# COMPACT_ATOMS: atom_id res chain seq x y z
N MET A 1 -11.92 47.85 49.76
CA MET A 1 -11.30 49.07 50.30
C MET A 1 -9.95 49.25 49.61
N ASN A 2 -9.80 50.37 48.91
CA ASN A 2 -8.61 51.17 48.56
C ASN A 2 -7.28 50.40 48.28
N SER A 3 -6.52 50.66 47.23
CA SER A 3 -6.12 51.99 46.77
C SER A 3 -5.46 51.95 45.38
N LEU A 4 -5.46 53.13 44.79
CA LEU A 4 -5.03 53.57 43.45
C LEU A 4 -3.51 53.79 43.30
N ARG A 5 -3.11 53.83 42.01
CA ARG A 5 -1.94 54.52 41.41
C ARG A 5 -0.59 53.86 41.67
N VAL A 6 0.33 53.75 40.69
CA VAL A 6 1.00 54.85 39.99
C VAL A 6 1.46 54.40 38.60
N CYS A 7 1.28 55.30 37.63
CA CYS A 7 1.86 55.25 36.29
C CYS A 7 3.23 55.96 36.36
N THR A 8 4.31 55.32 35.91
CA THR A 8 5.61 55.99 35.72
C THR A 8 6.17 55.68 34.35
N LEU A 9 6.55 56.77 33.68
CA LEU A 9 7.02 56.91 32.32
C LEU A 9 8.48 56.43 32.10
N LEU A 10 8.76 56.14 30.82
CA LEU A 10 10.02 56.36 30.09
C LEU A 10 11.24 55.52 30.46
N THR A 11 11.66 54.64 29.54
CA THR A 11 13.00 54.70 28.94
C THR A 11 13.02 54.04 27.56
N LEU A 12 13.51 54.80 26.57
CA LEU A 12 13.96 54.27 25.28
C LEU A 12 15.15 53.34 25.52
N SER A 13 15.13 52.14 24.95
CA SER A 13 16.35 51.38 24.67
C SER A 13 16.20 50.68 23.33
N ALA A 14 16.96 51.20 22.37
CA ALA A 14 17.22 50.59 21.08
C ALA A 14 17.99 49.27 21.29
N CYS A 15 17.36 48.13 20.99
CA CYS A 15 18.08 46.89 20.78
C CYS A 15 18.25 46.65 19.28
N LEU A 16 19.52 46.58 18.88
CA LEU A 16 19.99 46.33 17.53
C LEU A 16 19.36 45.04 16.98
N ARG A 17 18.74 45.15 15.80
CA ARG A 17 18.38 43.99 14.97
C ARG A 17 19.66 43.42 14.36
N SER A 18 20.16 42.33 14.93
CA SER A 18 21.13 41.47 14.24
C SER A 18 20.40 40.71 13.13
N ASN A 19 20.61 41.12 11.88
CA ASN A 19 20.24 40.32 10.72
C ASN A 19 21.21 39.14 10.61
N ALA A 20 20.92 38.05 11.33
CA ALA A 20 21.50 36.75 11.01
C ALA A 20 20.90 36.31 9.67
N ALA A 21 21.65 36.56 8.60
CA ALA A 21 21.37 35.98 7.29
C ALA A 21 21.38 34.45 7.43
N LYS A 22 20.19 33.85 7.52
CA LYS A 22 20.02 32.41 7.29
C LYS A 22 20.39 32.16 5.85
N THR A 23 21.61 31.68 5.63
CA THR A 23 22.02 30.97 4.43
C THR A 23 21.06 29.80 4.27
N SER A 24 20.03 30.01 3.45
CA SER A 24 19.17 28.96 2.92
C SER A 24 20.07 27.99 2.19
N SER A 25 20.38 26.87 2.84
CA SER A 25 20.90 25.72 2.13
C SER A 25 19.80 25.30 1.17
N HIS A 26 19.94 25.68 -0.10
CA HIS A 26 19.25 25.04 -1.19
C HIS A 26 19.63 23.55 -1.10
N GLN A 27 18.80 22.76 -0.42
CA GLN A 27 18.79 21.32 -0.57
C GLN A 27 18.60 21.08 -2.06
N SER A 28 19.69 20.67 -2.72
CA SER A 28 19.69 20.21 -4.09
C SER A 28 18.62 19.14 -4.19
N TYR A 29 17.48 19.51 -4.77
CA TYR A 29 16.48 18.58 -5.24
C TYR A 29 17.20 17.73 -6.27
N LYS A 30 17.62 16.52 -5.89
CA LYS A 30 18.01 15.52 -6.88
C LYS A 30 16.75 15.26 -7.68
N PRO A 31 16.71 15.62 -8.97
CA PRO A 31 15.60 15.22 -9.81
C PRO A 31 15.56 13.70 -9.74
N THR A 32 14.43 13.14 -9.37
CA THR A 32 14.12 11.73 -9.67
C THR A 32 14.40 11.56 -11.15
N GLY A 33 15.49 10.87 -11.48
CA GLY A 33 15.99 10.83 -12.84
C GLY A 33 14.94 10.18 -13.73
N TYR A 34 14.46 10.89 -14.74
CA TYR A 34 13.80 10.24 -15.87
C TYR A 34 14.78 9.21 -16.45
N THR A 35 14.28 8.03 -16.79
CA THR A 35 15.08 7.00 -17.46
C THR A 35 15.71 7.58 -18.72
N GLN A 36 16.93 7.18 -19.02
CA GLN A 36 17.60 7.55 -20.27
C GLN A 36 17.32 6.56 -21.40
N ASP A 37 16.40 5.63 -21.20
CA ASP A 37 16.04 4.64 -22.21
C ASP A 37 15.36 5.33 -23.41
N PRO A 38 16.02 5.37 -24.60
CA PRO A 38 15.45 5.98 -25.80
C PRO A 38 14.26 5.19 -26.36
N VAL A 39 14.00 3.96 -25.86
CA VAL A 39 12.88 3.10 -26.25
C VAL A 39 11.61 3.40 -25.44
N CYS A 40 11.70 4.28 -24.43
CA CYS A 40 10.57 4.57 -23.59
C CYS A 40 9.49 5.42 -24.31
N ILE A 41 8.40 4.77 -24.73
CA ILE A 41 7.28 5.42 -25.41
C ILE A 41 6.48 6.21 -24.38
N ARG A 42 6.46 7.55 -24.48
CA ARG A 42 5.74 8.46 -23.56
C ARG A 42 4.28 8.06 -23.27
N ASN A 43 3.61 7.39 -24.21
CA ASN A 43 2.18 7.11 -24.14
C ASN A 43 1.79 5.84 -23.35
N ASN A 44 2.75 5.04 -22.86
CA ASN A 44 2.47 3.87 -22.00
C ASN A 44 2.95 4.04 -20.54
N CYS A 45 3.32 5.27 -20.17
CA CYS A 45 3.77 5.61 -18.84
C CYS A 45 2.59 5.92 -17.90
N VAL A 46 1.63 4.99 -17.80
CA VAL A 46 0.75 4.98 -16.64
C VAL A 46 1.55 4.29 -15.55
N ASN A 47 1.78 4.95 -14.41
CA ASN A 47 2.24 4.27 -13.21
C ASN A 47 0.99 3.86 -12.41
N PRO A 48 0.40 2.68 -12.68
CA PRO A 48 -0.82 2.27 -12.01
C PRO A 48 -0.55 1.75 -10.59
N LEU A 49 0.72 1.55 -10.20
CA LEU A 49 1.06 1.05 -8.87
C LEU A 49 0.79 2.11 -7.81
N VAL A 50 1.20 3.36 -8.04
CA VAL A 50 1.06 4.41 -7.01
C VAL A 50 -0.41 4.76 -6.72
N PRO A 51 -1.27 5.06 -7.70
CA PRO A 51 -2.68 5.38 -7.43
C PRO A 51 -3.48 4.23 -6.81
N ALA A 52 -3.02 2.99 -6.98
CA ALA A 52 -3.72 1.82 -6.46
C ALA A 52 -3.15 1.29 -5.13
N LEU A 53 -1.91 1.66 -4.81
CA LEU A 53 -1.32 1.50 -3.48
C LEU A 53 -1.61 2.70 -2.57
N GLU A 54 -2.08 3.83 -3.11
CA GLU A 54 -2.48 5.00 -2.33
C GLU A 54 -4.00 5.05 -2.14
N GLU A 55 -4.48 4.93 -0.90
CA GLU A 55 -5.87 5.15 -0.52
C GLU A 55 -5.95 6.46 0.27
N PHE A 56 -6.66 7.47 -0.26
CA PHE A 56 -6.76 8.82 0.35
C PHE A 56 -5.42 9.52 0.65
N GLY A 57 -4.38 9.23 -0.15
CA GLY A 57 -3.04 9.81 0.00
C GLY A 57 -2.12 9.10 0.99
N SER A 58 -2.59 7.99 1.59
CA SER A 58 -1.81 7.08 2.41
C SER A 58 -1.48 5.80 1.64
N ASN A 59 -0.26 5.29 1.82
CA ASN A 59 0.14 4.02 1.24
C ASN A 59 -0.51 2.84 2.01
N VAL A 60 -1.32 2.04 1.33
CA VAL A 60 -2.06 0.90 1.90
C VAL A 60 -1.13 -0.12 2.55
N LEU A 61 0.07 -0.36 1.99
CA LEU A 61 1.03 -1.31 2.55
C LEU A 61 1.57 -0.83 3.90
N GLU A 62 1.88 0.47 4.02
CA GLU A 62 2.31 1.06 5.30
C GLU A 62 1.20 1.03 6.35
N ASP A 63 -0.02 1.39 5.93
CA ASP A 63 -1.20 1.32 6.80
C ASP A 63 -1.49 -0.10 7.29
N TYR A 64 -1.11 -1.11 6.50
CA TYR A 64 -1.31 -2.52 6.84
C TYR A 64 -0.21 -3.08 7.72
N GLU A 65 1.04 -2.65 7.53
CA GLU A 65 2.13 -2.98 8.44
C GLU A 65 1.94 -2.41 9.85
N ALA A 66 1.27 -1.27 9.96
CA ALA A 66 0.95 -0.66 11.26
C ALA A 66 -0.15 -1.43 12.04
N LYS A 67 -0.83 -2.39 11.41
CA LYS A 67 -1.93 -3.16 12.02
C LYS A 67 -1.48 -4.53 12.52
N SER A 68 -2.19 -5.05 13.50
CA SER A 68 -2.10 -6.46 13.90
C SER A 68 -3.02 -7.32 13.04
N TRP A 69 -2.56 -8.50 12.68
CA TRP A 69 -3.24 -9.44 11.81
C TRP A 69 -3.54 -10.75 12.54
N ASN A 70 -4.65 -11.38 12.20
CA ASN A 70 -5.03 -12.68 12.70
C ASN A 70 -5.05 -13.67 11.54
N CYS A 71 -4.27 -14.73 11.70
CA CYS A 71 -4.32 -15.86 10.81
C CYS A 71 -5.65 -16.58 10.91
N LEU A 72 -6.34 -16.73 9.78
CA LEU A 72 -7.54 -17.57 9.69
C LEU A 72 -7.13 -19.02 9.48
N GLU A 73 -6.35 -19.54 10.43
CA GLU A 73 -6.11 -20.97 10.52
C GLU A 73 -7.05 -21.56 11.58
N GLY A 74 -7.73 -22.65 11.24
CA GLY A 74 -8.27 -23.52 12.26
C GLY A 74 -7.09 -24.11 13.03
N HIS A 75 -7.05 -23.91 14.35
CA HIS A 75 -6.05 -24.45 15.27
C HIS A 75 -5.71 -25.90 14.88
N GLU A 76 -4.44 -26.18 14.67
CA GLU A 76 -3.85 -27.35 14.01
C GLU A 76 -4.15 -28.72 14.66
N GLN A 77 -4.93 -28.75 15.75
CA GLN A 77 -5.09 -29.95 16.58
C GLN A 77 -6.10 -30.98 16.06
N ASP A 78 -6.89 -30.69 15.02
CA ASP A 78 -7.81 -31.67 14.42
C ASP A 78 -7.85 -31.56 12.87
N GLY A 79 -7.12 -32.45 12.20
CA GLY A 79 -6.80 -32.39 10.77
C GLY A 79 -7.99 -32.47 9.79
N SER A 80 -9.20 -32.77 10.27
CA SER A 80 -10.41 -32.87 9.44
C SER A 80 -11.28 -31.61 9.45
N ALA A 81 -11.19 -30.75 10.48
CA ALA A 81 -11.96 -29.51 10.60
C ALA A 81 -11.37 -28.34 9.77
N ARG A 82 -10.09 -28.45 9.38
CA ARG A 82 -9.31 -27.40 8.69
C ARG A 82 -9.86 -27.04 7.31
N MET A 83 -10.31 -28.03 6.54
CA MET A 83 -10.77 -27.81 5.16
C MET A 83 -12.14 -27.12 5.11
N LEU A 84 -13.03 -27.44 6.05
CA LEU A 84 -14.41 -26.94 6.06
C LEU A 84 -14.47 -25.47 6.51
N MET A 85 -13.74 -25.09 7.55
CA MET A 85 -13.71 -23.69 8.02
C MET A 85 -13.05 -22.76 7.00
N ARG A 86 -11.93 -23.17 6.41
CA ARG A 86 -11.26 -22.40 5.34
C ARG A 86 -12.18 -22.22 4.14
N GLY A 87 -12.85 -23.29 3.70
CA GLY A 87 -13.79 -23.22 2.58
C GLY A 87 -14.99 -22.30 2.84
N ASN A 88 -15.47 -22.23 4.09
CA ASN A 88 -16.58 -21.34 4.43
C ASN A 88 -16.14 -19.86 4.52
N LEU A 89 -14.98 -19.58 5.13
CA LEU A 89 -14.48 -18.21 5.25
C LEU A 89 -13.95 -17.66 3.92
N SER A 90 -13.34 -18.49 3.07
CA SER A 90 -12.86 -18.07 1.75
C SER A 90 -14.00 -17.66 0.82
N ARG A 91 -15.18 -18.25 0.95
CA ARG A 91 -16.38 -17.85 0.19
C ARG A 91 -16.80 -16.41 0.50
N HIS A 92 -16.59 -15.95 1.73
CA HIS A 92 -16.85 -14.55 2.09
C HIS A 92 -15.85 -13.58 1.45
N ALA A 93 -14.68 -14.06 1.02
CA ALA A 93 -13.73 -13.26 0.25
C ALA A 93 -14.18 -13.06 -1.21
N GLY A 94 -15.25 -13.75 -1.66
CA GLY A 94 -15.97 -13.49 -2.92
C GLY A 94 -15.05 -13.27 -4.12
N PHE A 95 -14.93 -12.01 -4.54
CA PHE A 95 -14.07 -11.57 -5.65
C PHE A 95 -12.63 -12.12 -5.59
N CYS A 96 -12.07 -12.29 -4.40
CA CYS A 96 -10.71 -12.79 -4.19
C CYS A 96 -10.61 -14.29 -3.88
N GLU A 97 -11.74 -14.99 -3.72
CA GLU A 97 -11.78 -16.41 -3.31
C GLU A 97 -10.82 -17.27 -4.14
N ARG A 98 -10.87 -17.12 -5.47
CA ARG A 98 -10.05 -17.92 -6.39
C ARG A 98 -8.55 -17.57 -6.31
N ALA A 99 -8.22 -16.29 -6.15
CA ALA A 99 -6.83 -15.83 -6.07
C ALA A 99 -6.13 -16.33 -4.80
N ILE A 100 -6.87 -16.39 -3.69
CA ILE A 100 -6.32 -16.76 -2.37
C ILE A 100 -6.54 -18.23 -2.03
N SER A 101 -7.20 -18.99 -2.91
CA SER A 101 -7.55 -20.39 -2.67
C SER A 101 -6.34 -21.29 -2.38
N SER A 102 -5.15 -20.92 -2.83
CA SER A 102 -3.91 -21.70 -2.71
C SER A 102 -3.20 -21.56 -1.36
N TYR A 103 -3.50 -20.55 -0.54
CA TYR A 103 -2.79 -20.30 0.73
C TYR A 103 -3.72 -19.95 1.90
N SER A 104 -3.24 -20.13 3.13
CA SER A 104 -3.92 -19.63 4.33
C SER A 104 -3.69 -18.13 4.42
N PHE A 105 -4.76 -17.34 4.53
CA PHE A 105 -4.66 -15.88 4.56
C PHE A 105 -4.94 -15.32 5.96
N ALA A 106 -4.39 -14.15 6.22
CA ALA A 106 -4.64 -13.39 7.43
C ALA A 106 -5.60 -12.23 7.15
N VAL A 107 -6.29 -11.78 8.19
CA VAL A 107 -7.14 -10.59 8.16
C VAL A 107 -6.78 -9.66 9.32
N PRO A 108 -7.03 -8.35 9.25
CA PRO A 108 -6.75 -7.47 10.38
C PRO A 108 -7.49 -7.93 11.64
N GLN A 109 -6.83 -7.79 12.79
CA GLN A 109 -7.46 -8.03 14.07
C GLN A 109 -8.53 -6.95 14.31
N ASP A 110 -9.77 -7.39 14.47
CA ASP A 110 -10.93 -6.53 14.71
C ASP A 110 -11.88 -7.21 15.71
N ALA A 111 -12.60 -6.43 16.50
CA ALA A 111 -13.63 -6.90 17.44
C ALA A 111 -14.89 -7.39 16.72
N ASP A 112 -14.99 -7.07 15.44
CA ASP A 112 -16.19 -7.10 14.62
C ASP A 112 -16.56 -8.46 14.01
N GLY A 113 -15.76 -9.49 14.29
CA GLY A 113 -15.93 -10.85 13.80
C GLY A 113 -15.37 -11.07 12.39
N HIS A 114 -14.85 -12.27 12.13
CA HIS A 114 -14.08 -12.56 10.91
C HIS A 114 -14.86 -12.31 9.61
N GLU A 115 -16.15 -12.65 9.54
CA GLU A 115 -16.92 -12.46 8.30
C GLU A 115 -17.03 -11.00 7.87
N ARG A 116 -17.29 -10.10 8.82
CA ARG A 116 -17.41 -8.66 8.53
C ARG A 116 -16.07 -8.11 8.04
N VAL A 117 -14.98 -8.49 8.69
CA VAL A 117 -13.62 -8.08 8.30
C VAL A 117 -13.25 -8.61 6.91
N ILE A 118 -13.55 -9.88 6.62
CA ILE A 118 -13.28 -10.49 5.30
C ILE A 118 -14.03 -9.73 4.20
N ARG A 119 -15.33 -9.44 4.40
CA ARG A 119 -16.11 -8.67 3.42
C ARG A 119 -15.56 -7.26 3.23
N ALA A 120 -15.14 -6.59 4.32
CA ALA A 120 -14.51 -5.28 4.24
C ALA A 120 -13.19 -5.32 3.45
N GLN A 121 -12.35 -6.33 3.67
CA GLN A 121 -11.12 -6.53 2.89
C GLN A 121 -11.41 -6.82 1.41
N MET A 122 -12.43 -7.64 1.11
CA MET A 122 -12.86 -7.85 -0.27
C MET A 122 -13.32 -6.55 -0.93
N GLN A 123 -14.07 -5.69 -0.25
CA GLN A 123 -14.51 -4.40 -0.82
C GLN A 123 -13.32 -3.49 -1.14
N ARG A 124 -12.29 -3.50 -0.29
CA ARG A 124 -11.03 -2.78 -0.56
C ARG A 124 -10.28 -3.38 -1.74
N ALA A 125 -10.21 -4.70 -1.84
CA ALA A 125 -9.63 -5.39 -2.99
C ALA A 125 -10.33 -5.08 -4.31
N VAL A 126 -11.66 -5.04 -4.33
CA VAL A 126 -12.43 -4.61 -5.50
C VAL A 126 -12.12 -3.16 -5.83
N SER A 127 -12.04 -2.28 -4.83
CA SER A 127 -11.71 -0.86 -5.04
C SER A 127 -10.31 -0.68 -5.64
N SER A 128 -9.31 -1.40 -5.11
CA SER A 128 -7.93 -1.41 -5.64
C SER A 128 -7.89 -1.96 -7.07
N TYR A 129 -8.61 -3.05 -7.35
CA TYR A 129 -8.75 -3.61 -8.69
C TYR A 129 -9.33 -2.59 -9.69
N VAL A 130 -10.43 -1.92 -9.32
CA VAL A 130 -11.05 -0.86 -10.14
C VAL A 130 -10.10 0.30 -10.36
N ALA A 131 -9.35 0.71 -9.33
CA ALA A 131 -8.36 1.78 -9.44
C ALA A 131 -7.25 1.42 -10.44
N HIS A 132 -6.71 0.21 -10.35
CA HIS A 132 -5.71 -0.30 -11.30
C HIS A 132 -6.25 -0.36 -12.74
N LEU A 133 -7.47 -0.87 -12.95
CA LEU A 133 -8.08 -0.90 -14.29
C LEU A 133 -8.22 0.50 -14.88
N ARG A 134 -8.75 1.44 -14.09
CA ARG A 134 -8.92 2.83 -14.52
C ARG A 134 -7.60 3.49 -14.86
N ALA A 135 -6.55 3.21 -14.08
CA ALA A 135 -5.22 3.75 -14.35
C ALA A 135 -4.75 3.34 -15.75
N ILE A 136 -4.94 2.08 -16.16
CA ILE A 136 -4.55 1.60 -17.49
C ILE A 136 -5.62 1.82 -18.59
N GLY A 137 -6.65 2.63 -18.32
CA GLY A 137 -7.69 2.96 -19.29
C GLY A 137 -8.67 1.83 -19.59
N ARG A 138 -8.89 0.92 -18.64
CA ARG A 138 -9.88 -0.17 -18.72
C ARG A 138 -11.08 0.11 -17.82
N ASP A 139 -12.27 -0.32 -18.23
CA ASP A 139 -13.49 -0.17 -17.43
C ASP A 139 -13.82 -1.47 -16.69
N PHE A 140 -14.07 -1.38 -15.38
CA PHE A 140 -14.49 -2.49 -14.55
C PHE A 140 -15.73 -3.23 -15.07
N TRP A 141 -16.66 -2.53 -15.73
CA TRP A 141 -17.87 -3.17 -16.25
C TRP A 141 -17.58 -4.22 -17.32
N GLU A 142 -16.45 -4.12 -18.01
CA GLU A 142 -16.01 -5.08 -19.03
C GLU A 142 -15.29 -6.30 -18.41
N TYR A 143 -14.72 -6.17 -17.22
CA TYR A 143 -13.83 -7.17 -16.61
C TYR A 143 -14.30 -7.64 -15.23
N GLN A 144 -15.59 -7.95 -15.09
CA GLN A 144 -16.17 -8.38 -13.81
C GLN A 144 -15.70 -9.77 -13.35
N GLU A 145 -15.23 -10.61 -14.29
CA GLU A 145 -14.74 -11.96 -14.04
C GLU A 145 -13.25 -12.09 -14.38
N PRO A 146 -12.33 -11.44 -13.64
CA PRO A 146 -10.93 -11.31 -14.03
C PRO A 146 -10.21 -12.66 -14.27
N TRP A 147 -10.70 -13.74 -13.68
CA TRP A 147 -10.18 -15.10 -13.87
C TRP A 147 -10.46 -15.70 -15.27
N LYS A 148 -11.30 -15.06 -16.11
CA LYS A 148 -11.55 -15.47 -17.51
C LYS A 148 -10.83 -14.58 -18.53
N GLU A 149 -10.19 -13.52 -18.04
CA GLU A 149 -9.62 -12.47 -18.88
C GLU A 149 -8.15 -12.73 -19.23
N ASP A 150 -7.54 -11.79 -19.94
CA ASP A 150 -6.12 -11.86 -20.32
C ASP A 150 -5.16 -11.79 -19.11
N ALA A 151 -3.88 -12.03 -19.39
CA ALA A 151 -2.84 -12.06 -18.37
C ALA A 151 -2.68 -10.72 -17.61
N CYS A 152 -2.92 -9.58 -18.26
CA CYS A 152 -2.84 -8.27 -17.63
C CYS A 152 -3.94 -8.11 -16.58
N ILE A 153 -5.19 -8.39 -16.95
CA ILE A 153 -6.34 -8.31 -16.06
C ILE A 153 -6.20 -9.28 -14.88
N GLN A 154 -5.73 -10.50 -15.15
CA GLN A 154 -5.47 -11.49 -14.10
C GLN A 154 -4.36 -11.03 -13.14
N ALA A 155 -3.31 -10.38 -13.64
CA ALA A 155 -2.21 -9.89 -12.80
C ALA A 155 -2.68 -8.74 -11.89
N ILE A 156 -3.48 -7.81 -12.42
CA ILE A 156 -4.10 -6.74 -11.61
C ILE A 156 -4.96 -7.32 -10.49
N TRP A 157 -5.81 -8.29 -10.84
CA TRP A 157 -6.67 -8.96 -9.88
C TRP A 157 -5.88 -9.65 -8.76
N LYS A 158 -4.82 -10.38 -9.11
CA LYS A 158 -3.94 -11.04 -8.13
C LYS A 158 -3.26 -10.04 -7.21
N VAL A 159 -2.68 -8.97 -7.75
CA VAL A 159 -2.01 -7.92 -6.95
C VAL A 159 -2.98 -7.28 -5.95
N ALA A 160 -4.19 -6.93 -6.40
CA ALA A 160 -5.22 -6.38 -5.52
C ALA A 160 -5.58 -7.39 -4.40
N CYS A 161 -5.85 -8.65 -4.76
CA CYS A 161 -6.21 -9.66 -3.76
C CYS A 161 -5.07 -9.98 -2.78
N TYR A 162 -3.82 -10.09 -3.25
CA TYR A 162 -2.67 -10.38 -2.39
C TYR A 162 -2.37 -9.24 -1.40
N THR A 163 -2.67 -7.99 -1.79
CA THR A 163 -2.52 -6.82 -0.92
C THR A 163 -3.53 -6.83 0.23
N HIS A 164 -4.78 -7.22 -0.03
CA HIS A 164 -5.85 -7.19 0.98
C HIS A 164 -6.02 -8.51 1.74
N PHE A 165 -5.50 -9.61 1.20
CA PHE A 165 -5.51 -10.93 1.81
C PHE A 165 -4.09 -11.51 1.83
N PRO A 166 -3.21 -10.99 2.71
CA PRO A 166 -1.86 -11.49 2.85
C PRO A 166 -1.87 -12.95 3.28
N ARG A 167 -0.85 -13.71 2.88
CA ARG A 167 -0.60 -15.03 3.43
C ARG A 167 -0.29 -14.91 4.92
N CYS A 168 -0.70 -15.93 5.66
CA CYS A 168 -0.33 -16.12 7.05
C CYS A 168 1.19 -16.12 7.24
N ASN A 169 1.67 -15.26 8.14
CA ASN A 169 3.07 -15.20 8.51
C ASN A 169 3.38 -16.29 9.54
N GLU A 170 4.07 -17.34 9.09
CA GLU A 170 4.42 -18.50 9.92
C GLU A 170 5.42 -18.16 11.04
N LYS A 171 6.20 -17.08 10.88
CA LYS A 171 7.19 -16.65 11.89
C LYS A 171 6.58 -15.71 12.93
N ASP A 172 5.65 -14.88 12.52
CA ASP A 172 5.01 -13.87 13.36
C ASP A 172 3.56 -13.68 12.89
N GLN A 173 2.66 -14.51 13.42
CA GLN A 173 1.25 -14.56 13.00
C GLN A 173 0.50 -13.23 13.14
N ALA A 174 1.01 -12.33 13.99
CA ALA A 174 0.43 -11.02 14.24
C ALA A 174 0.81 -9.96 13.19
N LYS A 175 1.79 -10.25 12.31
CA LYS A 175 2.32 -9.29 11.35
C LYS A 175 1.76 -9.46 9.95
N TYR A 176 1.58 -8.32 9.29
CA TYR A 176 1.32 -8.25 7.86
C TYR A 176 2.47 -8.86 7.06
N LEU A 177 2.13 -9.59 6.01
CA LEU A 177 3.09 -10.15 5.07
C LEU A 177 2.89 -9.48 3.70
N ARG A 178 3.76 -8.51 3.36
CA ARG A 178 3.61 -7.74 2.12
C ARG A 178 3.63 -8.67 0.91
N PRO A 179 3.03 -8.27 -0.22
CA PRO A 179 3.14 -9.07 -1.44
C PRO A 179 4.57 -9.08 -1.98
N CYS A 180 4.92 -10.15 -2.67
CA CYS A 180 6.24 -10.33 -3.28
C CYS A 180 6.45 -9.35 -4.44
N ALA A 181 7.70 -8.93 -4.66
CA ALA A 181 8.07 -8.12 -5.82
C ALA A 181 7.67 -8.78 -7.14
N SER A 182 7.69 -10.12 -7.22
CA SER A 182 7.26 -10.89 -8.40
C SER A 182 5.80 -10.65 -8.78
N ALA A 183 4.90 -10.40 -7.82
CA ALA A 183 3.50 -10.11 -8.12
C ALA A 183 3.37 -8.79 -8.88
N CYS A 184 4.11 -7.77 -8.42
CA CYS A 184 4.20 -6.49 -9.11
C CYS A 184 4.93 -6.59 -10.45
N GLN A 185 6.04 -7.33 -10.53
CA GLN A 185 6.76 -7.54 -11.80
C GLN A 185 5.87 -8.23 -12.84
N GLY A 186 5.17 -9.29 -12.44
CA GLY A 186 4.23 -10.00 -13.32
C GLY A 186 3.10 -9.09 -13.81
N TYR A 187 2.66 -8.13 -12.99
CA TYR A 187 1.72 -7.10 -13.43
C TYR A 187 2.32 -6.16 -14.48
N LEU A 188 3.49 -5.59 -14.21
CA LEU A 188 4.15 -4.68 -15.15
C LEU A 188 4.43 -5.36 -16.49
N GLU A 189 4.90 -6.60 -16.46
CA GLU A 189 5.18 -7.41 -17.65
C GLU A 189 3.91 -7.75 -18.42
N ALA A 190 2.90 -8.31 -17.75
CA ALA A 190 1.66 -8.74 -18.41
C ALA A 190 0.88 -7.59 -19.02
N CYS A 191 0.90 -6.42 -18.37
CA CYS A 191 0.25 -5.21 -18.85
C CYS A 191 1.14 -4.33 -19.72
N GLN A 192 2.39 -4.74 -19.98
CA GLN A 192 3.37 -4.00 -20.77
C GLN A 192 3.52 -2.55 -20.28
N VAL A 193 3.50 -2.36 -18.96
CA VAL A 193 3.70 -1.06 -18.33
C VAL A 193 5.16 -0.71 -18.44
N ASN A 194 5.45 0.36 -19.19
CA ASN A 194 6.80 0.87 -19.37
C ASN A 194 6.79 2.38 -19.08
N CYS A 195 7.30 2.76 -17.92
CA CYS A 195 7.39 4.15 -17.51
C CYS A 195 8.79 4.70 -17.73
N CYS A 196 8.83 5.97 -18.11
CA CYS A 196 10.08 6.69 -18.36
C CYS A 196 10.64 7.36 -17.10
N ASP A 197 10.07 7.05 -15.95
CA ASP A 197 10.51 7.50 -14.64
C ASP A 197 10.68 6.30 -13.71
N ASP A 198 11.27 6.54 -12.55
CA ASP A 198 11.44 5.53 -11.50
C ASP A 198 10.11 5.07 -10.87
N GLY A 199 8.96 5.54 -11.36
CA GLY A 199 7.64 5.26 -10.80
C GLY A 199 7.23 3.79 -10.85
N THR A 200 7.78 3.00 -11.78
CA THR A 200 7.41 1.58 -11.96
C THR A 200 8.27 0.60 -11.16
N LYS A 201 9.09 1.07 -10.23
CA LYS A 201 9.86 0.15 -9.38
C LYS A 201 8.92 -0.54 -8.40
N CYS A 202 8.89 -1.87 -8.42
CA CYS A 202 8.14 -2.66 -7.44
C CYS A 202 8.74 -2.54 -6.03
N VAL A 203 10.06 -2.49 -5.93
CA VAL A 203 10.77 -2.36 -4.66
C VAL A 203 11.36 -0.96 -4.61
N PHE A 204 10.88 -0.16 -3.67
CA PHE A 204 11.35 1.20 -3.44
C PHE A 204 11.24 1.57 -1.97
N THR A 205 11.97 2.63 -1.59
CA THR A 205 11.88 3.28 -0.29
C THR A 205 11.92 4.78 -0.52
N HIS A 206 10.84 5.49 -0.19
CA HIS A 206 10.71 6.93 -0.33
C HIS A 206 10.56 7.58 1.04
N HIS A 207 11.17 8.75 1.21
CA HIS A 207 11.01 9.58 2.41
C HIS A 207 10.08 10.74 2.07
N LYS A 208 8.83 10.69 2.54
CA LYS A 208 7.85 11.74 2.35
C LYS A 208 7.87 12.67 3.56
N LYS A 209 8.14 13.96 3.34
CA LYS A 209 7.99 14.98 4.38
C LYS A 209 6.51 15.34 4.48
N MET A 210 5.93 15.17 5.65
CA MET A 210 4.55 15.53 5.95
C MET A 210 4.45 17.03 6.25
N SER A 211 3.23 17.58 6.23
CA SER A 211 2.97 19.00 6.49
C SER A 211 3.35 19.45 7.90
N ASP A 212 3.41 18.52 8.86
CA ASP A 212 3.86 18.74 10.24
C ASP A 212 5.39 18.74 10.40
N GLY A 213 6.14 18.51 9.32
CA GLY A 213 7.60 18.43 9.32
C GLY A 213 8.16 17.04 9.66
N SER A 214 7.31 16.05 9.97
CA SER A 214 7.74 14.66 10.15
C SER A 214 8.09 14.01 8.81
N SER A 215 8.89 12.93 8.85
CA SER A 215 9.22 12.15 7.66
C SER A 215 8.61 10.75 7.77
N LEU A 216 7.72 10.41 6.85
CA LEU A 216 7.18 9.06 6.67
C LEU A 216 8.06 8.29 5.67
N VAL A 217 8.41 7.06 6.01
CA VAL A 217 9.12 6.15 5.10
C VAL A 217 8.08 5.27 4.43
N GLU A 218 7.90 5.45 3.13
CA GLU A 218 7.01 4.62 2.31
C GLU A 218 7.86 3.58 1.59
N LYS A 219 7.47 2.31 1.67
CA LYS A 219 8.13 1.20 1.00
C LYS A 219 7.17 0.52 0.04
N GLY A 220 7.74 -0.07 -1.01
CA GLY A 220 7.01 -0.89 -1.97
C GLY A 220 6.81 -2.33 -1.52
N TYR A 221 6.87 -3.24 -2.48
CA TYR A 221 6.77 -4.69 -2.29
C TYR A 221 8.06 -5.25 -1.66
N ASP A 222 7.95 -6.44 -1.05
CA ASP A 222 9.11 -7.13 -0.49
C ASP A 222 10.01 -7.71 -1.60
N HIS A 223 11.33 -7.58 -1.41
CA HIS A 223 12.33 -8.00 -2.41
C HIS A 223 12.56 -9.52 -2.43
N HIS A 224 11.51 -10.25 -2.79
CA HIS A 224 11.48 -11.69 -2.90
C HIS A 224 10.71 -12.11 -4.16
N THR A 225 11.14 -13.22 -4.76
CA THR A 225 10.41 -13.90 -5.83
C THR A 225 9.44 -14.91 -5.20
N GLY A 226 8.17 -14.80 -5.54
CA GLY A 226 7.13 -15.74 -5.13
C GLY A 226 7.19 -17.07 -5.90
N PRO A 227 6.70 -18.19 -5.34
CA PRO A 227 6.16 -18.31 -3.99
C PRO A 227 7.27 -18.30 -2.92
N SER A 228 7.10 -17.51 -1.87
CA SER A 228 8.07 -17.37 -0.77
C SER A 228 7.38 -17.39 0.59
N PRO A 229 8.03 -17.90 1.67
CA PRO A 229 7.49 -17.80 3.03
C PRO A 229 7.59 -16.38 3.61
N PHE A 230 8.28 -15.46 2.94
CA PHE A 230 8.55 -14.10 3.43
C PHE A 230 7.63 -13.03 2.82
N CYS A 231 6.78 -13.39 1.85
CA CYS A 231 5.88 -12.46 1.17
C CYS A 231 4.65 -13.21 0.65
N THR A 232 3.64 -12.46 0.21
CA THR A 232 2.40 -13.00 -0.37
C THR A 232 2.45 -13.00 -1.90
N GLY A 233 2.07 -14.13 -2.53
CA GLY A 233 2.10 -14.31 -3.98
C GLY A 233 3.45 -14.79 -4.49
#